data_AF-A0A5E4Q4H1-F1
#
_entry.id   AF-A0A5E4Q4H1-F1
#
_cell.length_a   1.000
_cell.length_b   1.000
_cell.length_c   1.000
_cell.angle_alpha   90.00
_cell.angle_beta   90.00
_cell.angle_gamma   90.00
#
_symmetry.space_group_name_H-M   'P 1'
#
loop_
_entity.id
_entity.type
_entity.pdbx_description
1 polymer ?
#
loop_
_entity_poly.entity_id
_entity_poly.type
_entity_poly.pdbx_seq_one_letter_code
_entity_poly.pdbx_strand_id
1 'polypeptide(L)'
;MAALIEERSVEAVYVLGDFNAHPGTRFGGELQSFCSDHSLLCVDIELLPTNTHTYISEAHGSRRWLDHCVATSAARDTVKTVHVEYGVYWSDHLILVITWVMSAIISKVNLTAFDSLQGIKWA
;
A
#
# COMPACT_ATOMS: atom_id res chain seq x y z
N MET A 1 -7.38 6.09 -8.40
CA MET A 1 -6.16 5.35 -8.01
C MET A 1 -5.55 4.65 -9.22
N ALA A 2 -6.24 3.71 -9.87
CA ALA A 2 -5.75 3.03 -11.07
C ALA A 2 -5.29 3.98 -12.20
N ALA A 3 -6.10 4.99 -12.54
CA ALA A 3 -5.75 5.96 -13.58
C ALA A 3 -4.40 6.69 -13.35
N LEU A 4 -4.02 6.97 -12.10
CA LEU A 4 -2.74 7.64 -11.78
C LEU A 4 -1.54 6.70 -11.97
N ILE A 5 -1.74 5.41 -11.69
CA ILE A 5 -0.72 4.37 -11.81
C ILE A 5 -0.51 4.02 -13.29
N GLU A 6 -1.58 3.98 -14.07
CA GLU A 6 -1.54 3.63 -15.49
C GLU A 6 -1.04 4.80 -16.39
N GLU A 7 -1.31 6.05 -16.02
CA GLU A 7 -0.97 7.23 -16.84
C GLU A 7 0.51 7.63 -16.76
N ARG A 8 1.22 7.23 -15.70
CA ARG A 8 2.65 7.52 -15.54
C ARG A 8 3.42 6.22 -15.56
N SER A 9 4.59 6.17 -16.21
CA SER A 9 5.50 5.01 -16.22
C SER A 9 6.15 4.75 -14.85
N VAL A 10 5.34 4.69 -13.79
CA VAL A 10 5.75 4.48 -12.41
C VAL A 10 5.74 2.98 -12.15
N GLU A 11 6.92 2.45 -11.89
CA GLU A 11 7.13 1.01 -11.75
C GLU A 11 6.67 0.48 -10.38
N ALA A 12 6.98 1.22 -9.32
CA ALA A 12 6.69 0.83 -7.94
C ALA A 12 5.77 1.87 -7.28
N VAL A 13 4.57 1.44 -6.87
CA VAL A 13 3.60 2.27 -6.14
C VAL A 13 3.18 1.57 -4.86
N TYR A 14 3.12 2.33 -3.77
CA TYR A 14 2.47 1.97 -2.52
C TYR A 14 1.32 2.94 -2.26
N VAL A 15 0.17 2.41 -1.87
CA VAL A 15 -0.97 3.18 -1.39
C VAL A 15 -1.36 2.63 -0.04
N LEU A 16 -1.14 3.43 1.01
CA LEU A 16 -1.48 3.09 2.38
C LEU A 16 -2.62 3.97 2.88
N GLY A 17 -3.49 3.40 3.70
CA GLY A 17 -4.53 4.15 4.40
C GLY A 17 -5.67 3.27 4.85
N ASP A 18 -6.69 3.90 5.42
CA ASP A 18 -7.95 3.26 5.79
C ASP A 18 -8.85 3.11 4.55
N PHE A 19 -9.08 1.87 4.13
CA PHE A 19 -9.99 1.55 3.02
C PHE A 19 -11.39 1.14 3.52
N ASN A 20 -11.61 1.05 4.84
CA ASN A 20 -12.83 0.54 5.44
C ASN A 20 -13.24 -0.86 4.93
N ALA A 21 -12.25 -1.70 4.60
CA ALA A 21 -12.44 -2.90 3.79
C ALA A 21 -11.97 -4.20 4.47
N HIS A 22 -12.72 -4.69 5.46
CA HIS A 22 -12.33 -5.91 6.18
C HIS A 22 -12.33 -7.17 5.29
N PRO A 23 -11.25 -7.99 5.30
CA PRO A 23 -11.20 -9.24 4.52
C PRO A 23 -12.39 -10.17 4.80
N GLY A 24 -12.94 -10.79 3.75
CA GLY A 24 -14.10 -11.68 3.86
C GLY A 24 -15.45 -10.95 4.04
N THR A 25 -15.48 -9.62 4.04
CA THR A 25 -16.72 -8.83 4.00
C THR A 25 -16.98 -8.26 2.61
N ARG A 26 -18.14 -7.63 2.39
CA ARG A 26 -18.48 -7.01 1.10
C ARG A 26 -17.41 -6.04 0.62
N PHE A 27 -17.01 -5.06 1.43
CA PHE A 27 -15.99 -4.07 1.02
C PHE A 27 -14.60 -4.68 0.88
N GLY A 28 -14.27 -5.70 1.69
CA GLY A 28 -13.04 -6.47 1.48
C GLY A 28 -13.02 -7.21 0.13
N GLY A 29 -14.16 -7.78 -0.27
CA GLY A 29 -14.34 -8.38 -1.58
C GLY A 29 -14.18 -7.38 -2.72
N GLU A 30 -14.80 -6.20 -2.61
CA GLU A 30 -14.64 -5.12 -3.59
C GLU A 30 -13.18 -4.64 -3.70
N LEU A 31 -12.48 -4.50 -2.58
CA LEU A 31 -11.06 -4.13 -2.58
C LEU A 31 -10.19 -5.19 -3.25
N GLN A 32 -10.45 -6.48 -2.99
CA GLN A 32 -9.74 -7.59 -3.63
C GLN A 32 -10.02 -7.66 -5.13
N SER A 33 -11.28 -7.50 -5.55
CA SER A 33 -11.66 -7.40 -6.96
C SER A 33 -10.98 -6.23 -7.65
N PHE A 34 -11.01 -5.03 -7.04
CA PHE A 34 -10.30 -3.87 -7.56
C PHE A 34 -8.80 -4.12 -7.72
N CYS A 35 -8.16 -4.75 -6.74
CA CYS A 35 -6.74 -5.10 -6.84
C CYS A 35 -6.49 -6.08 -7.99
N SER A 36 -7.31 -7.12 -8.11
CA SER A 36 -7.21 -8.11 -9.19
C SER A 36 -7.36 -7.47 -10.57
N ASP A 37 -8.37 -6.61 -10.75
CA ASP A 37 -8.67 -5.98 -12.04
C ASP A 37 -7.56 -5.04 -12.52
N HIS A 38 -6.81 -4.45 -11.58
CA HIS A 38 -5.73 -3.49 -11.87
C HIS A 38 -4.32 -4.05 -11.65
N SER A 39 -4.16 -5.37 -11.50
CA SER A 39 -2.86 -6.02 -11.25
C SER A 39 -2.10 -5.44 -10.04
N LEU A 40 -2.86 -5.15 -8.97
CA LEU A 40 -2.36 -4.69 -7.68
C LEU A 40 -2.50 -5.79 -6.63
N LEU A 41 -1.82 -5.61 -5.51
CA LEU A 41 -1.77 -6.56 -4.40
C LEU A 41 -2.07 -5.83 -3.09
N CYS A 42 -2.91 -6.43 -2.23
CA CYS A 42 -3.01 -6.04 -0.83
C CYS A 42 -1.89 -6.74 -0.05
N VAL A 43 -0.77 -6.04 0.13
CA VAL A 43 0.48 -6.56 0.69
C VAL A 43 0.29 -7.14 2.09
N ASP A 44 -0.46 -6.43 2.92
CA ASP A 44 -0.70 -6.79 4.31
C ASP A 44 -1.62 -8.02 4.41
N ILE A 45 -2.67 -8.12 3.59
CA ILE A 45 -3.56 -9.28 3.52
C ILE A 45 -2.80 -10.54 3.11
N GLU A 46 -1.84 -10.42 2.19
CA GLU A 46 -1.01 -11.52 1.73
C GLU A 46 -0.04 -12.02 2.81
N LEU A 47 0.56 -11.10 3.57
CA LEU A 47 1.70 -11.40 4.44
C LEU A 47 1.35 -11.60 5.92
N LEU A 48 0.25 -11.02 6.39
CA LEU A 48 -0.15 -11.09 7.78
C LEU A 48 -1.16 -12.22 8.05
N PRO A 49 -1.19 -12.76 9.27
CA PRO A 49 -2.14 -13.80 9.64
C PRO A 49 -3.58 -13.26 9.69
N THR A 50 -4.56 -14.15 9.50
CA THR A 50 -5.99 -13.80 9.38
C THR A 50 -6.62 -13.21 10.65
N ASN A 51 -5.96 -13.31 11.80
CA ASN A 51 -6.38 -12.71 13.07
C ASN A 51 -5.85 -11.27 13.27
N THR A 52 -5.21 -10.69 12.26
CA THR A 52 -4.75 -9.30 12.25
C THR A 52 -5.92 -8.32 12.33
N HIS A 53 -5.70 -7.21 13.04
CA HIS A 53 -6.62 -6.09 13.09
C HIS A 53 -5.84 -4.78 13.19
N THR A 54 -6.37 -3.74 12.55
CA THR A 54 -5.83 -2.38 12.55
C THR A 54 -6.80 -1.38 13.15
N TYR A 55 -7.97 -1.83 13.60
CA TYR A 55 -9.01 -1.01 14.19
C TYR A 55 -9.69 -1.72 15.36
N ILE A 56 -9.96 -0.97 16.43
CA ILE A 56 -10.71 -1.42 17.60
C ILE A 56 -11.82 -0.40 17.89
N SER A 57 -13.08 -0.81 17.74
CA SER A 57 -14.21 0.03 18.11
C SER A 57 -14.28 0.22 19.63
N GLU A 58 -14.16 1.45 20.11
CA GLU A 58 -14.31 1.76 21.54
C GLU A 58 -15.73 1.49 22.06
N ALA A 59 -16.74 1.69 21.22
CA ALA A 59 -18.15 1.53 21.60
C ALA A 59 -18.57 0.05 21.76
N HIS A 60 -17.95 -0.86 21.01
CA HIS A 60 -18.40 -2.26 20.93
C HIS A 60 -17.29 -3.29 21.18
N GLY A 61 -16.04 -2.85 21.37
CA GLY A 61 -14.87 -3.73 21.52
C GLY A 61 -14.54 -4.58 20.28
N SER A 62 -15.27 -4.39 19.17
CA SER A 62 -15.10 -5.16 17.96
C SER A 62 -13.79 -4.80 17.26
N ARG A 63 -13.14 -5.77 16.65
CA ARG A 63 -11.86 -5.61 15.95
C ARG A 63 -12.06 -5.74 14.46
N ARG A 64 -11.44 -4.85 13.68
CA ARG A 64 -11.45 -4.89 12.22
C ARG A 64 -10.06 -4.62 11.68
N TRP A 65 -9.86 -5.04 10.44
CA TRP A 65 -8.68 -4.76 9.65
C TRP A 65 -9.15 -3.87 8.52
N LEU A 66 -8.90 -2.56 8.64
CA LEU A 66 -9.46 -1.53 7.76
C LEU A 66 -8.35 -0.77 7.04
N ASP A 67 -7.23 -0.55 7.72
CA ASP A 67 -6.01 -0.02 7.13
C ASP A 67 -5.27 -1.09 6.31
N HIS A 68 -4.99 -0.78 5.05
CA HIS A 68 -4.35 -1.67 4.09
C HIS A 68 -3.21 -0.98 3.35
N CYS A 69 -2.33 -1.81 2.78
CA CYS A 69 -1.32 -1.37 1.82
C CYS A 69 -1.56 -2.07 0.48
N VAL A 70 -2.03 -1.29 -0.49
CA VAL A 70 -2.15 -1.74 -1.87
C VAL A 70 -0.89 -1.35 -2.63
N ALA A 71 -0.29 -2.29 -3.36
CA ALA A 71 0.95 -2.04 -4.09
C ALA A 71 0.97 -2.70 -5.47
N THR A 72 1.80 -2.17 -6.37
CA THR A 72 2.16 -2.89 -7.60
C THR A 72 3.05 -4.09 -7.26
N SER A 73 3.13 -5.10 -8.13
CA SER A 73 3.99 -6.27 -7.91
C SER A 73 5.45 -5.88 -7.68
N ALA A 74 5.99 -4.94 -8.46
CA ALA A 74 7.36 -4.47 -8.29
C ALA A 74 7.60 -3.81 -6.92
N ALA A 75 6.62 -3.05 -6.40
CA ALA A 75 6.69 -2.50 -5.05
C ALA A 75 6.61 -3.61 -3.99
N ARG A 76 5.68 -4.55 -4.15
CA ARG A 76 5.52 -5.70 -3.25
C ARG A 76 6.81 -6.52 -3.11
N ASP A 77 7.57 -6.71 -4.18
CA ASP A 77 8.83 -7.47 -4.17
C ASP A 77 9.92 -6.84 -3.30
N THR A 78 9.84 -5.54 -3.02
CA THR A 78 10.83 -4.87 -2.17
C THR A 78 10.47 -4.89 -0.68
N VAL A 79 9.27 -5.36 -0.33
CA VAL A 79 8.78 -5.42 1.06
C VAL A 79 9.57 -6.44 1.88
N LYS A 80 10.07 -6.01 3.03
CA LYS A 80 10.82 -6.83 3.98
C LYS A 80 9.96 -7.34 5.11
N THR A 81 9.21 -6.45 5.74
CA THR A 81 8.39 -6.78 6.90
C THR A 81 7.10 -5.99 6.86
N VAL A 82 6.02 -6.64 7.30
CA VAL A 82 4.73 -6.01 7.59
C VAL A 82 4.34 -6.44 8.99
N HIS A 83 3.85 -5.52 9.82
CA HIS A 83 3.26 -5.83 11.12
C HIS A 83 2.34 -4.71 11.57
N VAL A 84 1.48 -5.01 12.55
CA VAL A 84 0.70 -3.99 13.25
C VAL A 84 1.37 -3.72 14.60
N GLU A 85 1.57 -2.45 14.93
CA GLU A 85 2.08 -2.05 16.24
C GLU A 85 0.93 -1.94 17.25
N TYR A 86 0.81 -2.96 18.10
CA TYR A 86 -0.25 -3.05 19.11
C TYR A 86 0.10 -2.32 20.42
N GLY A 87 1.35 -1.87 20.61
CA GLY A 87 1.79 -1.16 21.81
C GLY A 87 1.54 0.35 21.80
N VAL A 88 1.06 0.91 20.68
CA VAL A 88 0.83 2.35 20.51
C VAL A 88 -0.67 2.64 20.43
N TYR A 89 -1.17 3.44 21.39
CA TYR A 89 -2.60 3.71 21.57
C TYR A 89 -2.89 5.23 21.49
N TRP A 90 -2.93 5.77 20.27
CA TRP A 90 -3.22 7.20 20.05
C TRP A 90 -4.52 7.44 19.27
N SER A 91 -5.15 6.36 18.80
CA SER A 91 -6.38 6.34 18.00
C SER A 91 -7.09 5.00 18.22
N ASP A 92 -8.35 4.89 17.80
CA ASP A 92 -9.05 3.61 17.64
C ASP A 92 -8.49 2.79 16.45
N HIS A 93 -7.69 3.43 15.59
CA HIS A 93 -6.83 2.78 14.61
C HIS A 93 -5.41 2.51 15.15
N LEU A 94 -4.91 1.31 14.90
CA LEU A 94 -3.57 0.82 15.20
C LEU A 94 -2.67 1.01 13.98
N ILE A 95 -1.37 1.22 14.22
CA ILE A 95 -0.42 1.54 13.15
C ILE A 95 -0.05 0.27 12.38
N LEU A 96 -0.36 0.26 11.08
CA LEU A 96 0.18 -0.71 10.13
C LEU A 96 1.58 -0.25 9.68
N VAL A 97 2.62 -1.02 10.00
CA VAL A 97 4.02 -0.73 9.70
C VAL A 97 4.51 -1.60 8.56
N ILE A 98 5.13 -0.96 7.56
CA ILE A 98 5.71 -1.63 6.39
C ILE A 98 7.15 -1.14 6.22
N THR A 99 8.07 -2.08 6.07
CA THR A 99 9.46 -1.78 5.74
C THR A 99 9.80 -2.38 4.39
N TRP A 100 10.61 -1.67 3.60
CA TRP A 100 11.02 -2.11 2.27
C TRP A 100 12.45 -1.72 1.95
N VAL A 101 13.00 -2.33 0.91
CA VAL A 101 14.33 -2.01 0.38
C VAL A 101 14.22 -1.08 -0.81
N MET A 102 14.47 0.21 -0.58
CA MET A 102 14.41 1.21 -1.65
C MET A 102 15.37 0.90 -2.82
N SER A 103 16.54 0.33 -2.53
CA SER A 103 17.54 -0.02 -3.56
C SER A 103 17.14 -1.20 -4.45
N ALA A 104 16.05 -1.91 -4.14
CA ALA A 104 15.56 -3.01 -4.95
C ALA A 104 14.69 -2.53 -6.14
N ILE A 105 14.31 -1.26 -6.17
CA ILE A 105 13.59 -0.67 -7.30
C ILE A 105 14.62 -0.31 -8.38
N ILE A 106 14.76 -1.16 -9.39
CA ILE A 106 15.64 -0.92 -10.54
C ILE A 106 14.85 -0.11 -11.56
N SER A 107 15.19 1.16 -11.74
CA SER A 107 14.62 1.98 -12.82
C SER A 107 14.88 1.34 -14.18
N LYS A 108 13.83 1.06 -14.95
CA LYS A 108 13.94 0.68 -16.37
C LYS A 108 14.50 1.80 -17.26
N VAL A 109 14.53 3.05 -16.77
CA VAL A 109 15.14 4.17 -17.48
C VAL A 109 16.63 4.18 -17.16
N ASN A 110 17.45 3.83 -18.16
CA ASN A 110 18.84 4.25 -18.19
C ASN A 110 18.83 5.77 -18.36
N LEU A 111 19.03 6.51 -17.26
CA LEU A 111 19.40 7.93 -17.36
C LEU A 111 20.78 7.98 -18.02
N THR A 112 20.82 7.97 -19.35
CA THR A 112 22.01 8.44 -20.06
C THR A 112 22.19 9.91 -19.67
N ALA A 113 23.43 10.35 -19.47
CA ALA A 113 23.77 11.67 -18.92
C ALA A 113 23.28 12.89 -19.74
N PHE A 114 22.44 12.70 -20.75
CA PHE A 114 21.91 13.73 -21.65
C PHE A 114 20.53 14.29 -21.27
N ASP A 115 19.82 13.74 -20.28
CA ASP A 115 18.55 14.34 -19.81
C ASP A 115 18.77 15.42 -18.73
N SER A 116 19.99 15.96 -18.63
CA SER A 116 20.26 17.11 -17.79
C SER A 116 19.69 18.39 -18.42
N LEU A 117 18.61 18.89 -17.79
CA LEU A 117 18.20 20.29 -17.78
C LEU A 117 17.84 20.92 -19.14
N GLN A 118 16.72 20.51 -19.74
CA GLN A 118 15.93 21.48 -20.49
C GLN A 118 15.10 22.31 -19.49
N GLY A 119 15.65 23.49 -19.21
CA GLY A 119 15.26 24.37 -18.12
C GLY A 119 13.79 24.81 -18.12
N ILE A 120 13.20 24.76 -16.94
CA ILE A 120 12.05 25.59 -16.60
C ILE A 120 12.52 27.04 -16.65
N LYS A 121 12.08 27.78 -17.66
CA LYS A 121 12.12 29.25 -17.64
C LYS A 121 10.85 29.72 -16.94
N TRP A 122 11.02 30.33 -15.76
CA TRP A 122 9.96 31.10 -15.13
C TRP A 122 9.82 32.42 -15.89
N ALA A 123 8.59 32.75 -16.30
CA ALA A 123 8.20 34.06 -16.81
C ALA A 123 7.58 34.88 -15.68
#